data_AF-A0AAW8XZZ2-F1
#
_entry.id   AF-A0AAW8XZZ2-F1
#
_cell.length_a   1.000
_cell.length_b   1.000
_cell.length_c   1.000
_cell.angle_alpha   90.00
_cell.angle_beta   90.00
_cell.angle_gamma   90.00
#
_symmetry.space_group_name_H-M   'P 1'
#
loop_
_entity.id
_entity.type
_entity.pdbx_description
1 polymer ?
#
loop_
_entity_poly.entity_id
_entity_poly.type
_entity_poly.pdbx_seq_one_letter_code
_entity_poly.pdbx_strand_id
1 'polypeptide(L)'
;MPPARAIEGLNTFKDLGLPDIRNLESAQRRDSLDEIAAGATAEEALGLLEFHMGFAVADMVEIEKQTHIGSMRIVRSNLAHIVEKRVDARERYVRLALDTLENPFEIWETEYDDGMSRYMFIGTYKQRQQMLVVVAPWEGKVLWNFMHTEAKSLNKHRRGILLYSR
;
A
#
# COMPACT_ATOMS: atom_id res chain seq x y z
N MET A 1 -16.68 -2.40 -16.88
CA MET A 1 -17.05 -1.32 -15.95
C MET A 1 -15.83 -0.44 -15.72
N PRO A 2 -15.98 0.89 -15.55
CA PRO A 2 -14.86 1.73 -15.13
C PRO A 2 -14.33 1.28 -13.76
N PRO A 3 -13.05 1.53 -13.44
CA PRO A 3 -12.53 1.27 -12.11
C PRO A 3 -13.26 2.13 -11.07
N ALA A 4 -13.61 1.51 -9.93
CA ALA A 4 -14.27 2.20 -8.82
C ALA A 4 -13.48 3.42 -8.35
N ARG A 5 -14.18 4.46 -7.91
CA ARG A 5 -13.60 5.72 -7.46
C ARG A 5 -14.02 6.03 -6.04
N ALA A 6 -13.14 6.69 -5.29
CA ALA A 6 -13.49 7.23 -3.98
C ALA A 6 -14.64 8.24 -4.14
N ILE A 7 -15.64 8.17 -3.27
CA ILE A 7 -16.79 9.09 -3.33
C ILE A 7 -16.34 10.53 -3.04
N GLU A 8 -17.10 11.49 -3.56
CA GLU A 8 -16.85 12.91 -3.32
C GLU A 8 -17.34 13.35 -1.94
N GLY A 9 -16.81 14.47 -1.43
CA GLY A 9 -17.25 15.06 -0.15
C GLY A 9 -16.72 14.38 1.11
N LEU A 10 -15.87 13.35 1.01
CA LEU A 10 -15.20 12.75 2.16
C LEU A 10 -14.32 13.76 2.89
N ASN A 11 -14.33 13.73 4.23
CA ASN A 11 -13.38 14.46 5.07
C ASN A 11 -11.95 14.16 4.63
N THR A 12 -11.14 15.19 4.51
CA THR A 12 -9.74 15.09 4.09
C THR A 12 -8.80 15.39 5.24
N PHE A 13 -7.51 15.13 5.04
CA PHE A 13 -6.47 15.52 6.01
C PHE A 13 -6.51 17.00 6.39
N LYS A 14 -6.97 17.88 5.50
CA LYS A 14 -7.09 19.32 5.78
C LYS A 14 -8.21 19.61 6.78
N ASP A 15 -9.33 18.92 6.64
CA ASP A 15 -10.49 19.07 7.53
C ASP A 15 -10.16 18.58 8.94
N LEU A 16 -9.23 17.62 9.05
CA LEU A 16 -8.69 17.14 10.32
C LEU A 16 -7.50 17.95 10.85
N GLY A 17 -7.10 19.03 10.17
CA GLY A 17 -5.95 19.88 10.57
C GLY A 17 -4.59 19.19 10.49
N LEU A 18 -4.46 18.09 9.75
CA LEU A 18 -3.22 17.36 9.62
C LEU A 18 -2.24 18.06 8.66
N PRO A 19 -0.92 17.96 8.90
CA PRO A 19 0.07 18.59 8.04
C PRO A 19 0.08 17.98 6.64
N ASP A 20 0.42 18.77 5.63
CA ASP A 20 0.70 18.26 4.28
C ASP A 20 1.91 17.30 4.31
N ILE A 21 1.80 16.10 3.73
CA ILE A 21 2.89 15.10 3.74
C ILE A 21 4.21 15.64 3.16
N ARG A 22 4.16 16.66 2.29
CA ARG A 22 5.36 17.30 1.74
C ARG A 22 6.18 18.03 2.81
N ASN A 23 5.52 18.48 3.87
CA ASN A 23 6.11 19.31 4.92
C ASN A 23 6.51 18.49 6.15
N LEU A 24 6.45 17.15 6.07
CA LEU A 24 6.90 16.30 7.16
C LEU A 24 8.41 16.40 7.35
N GLU A 25 8.81 16.61 8.60
CA GLU A 25 10.20 16.61 9.04
C GLU A 25 10.83 15.22 8.89
N SER A 26 12.16 15.19 8.80
CA SER A 26 12.91 13.92 8.68
C SER A 26 12.60 12.95 9.82
N ALA A 27 12.38 13.45 11.04
CA ALA A 27 12.03 12.62 12.21
C ALA A 27 10.66 11.92 12.10
N GLN A 28 9.75 12.45 11.27
CA GLN A 28 8.42 11.87 11.05
C GLN A 28 8.44 10.78 9.96
N ARG A 29 9.54 10.66 9.22
CA ARG A 29 9.74 9.72 8.12
C ARG A 29 10.55 8.51 8.58
N ARG A 30 10.18 7.33 8.08
CA ARG A 30 10.98 6.10 8.24
C ARG A 30 12.29 6.23 7.47
N ASP A 31 13.28 5.43 7.86
CA ASP A 31 14.55 5.36 7.15
C ASP A 31 14.36 4.78 5.74
N SER A 32 15.29 5.12 4.85
CA SER A 32 15.30 4.61 3.48
C SER A 32 15.43 3.09 3.46
N LEU A 33 14.74 2.44 2.52
CA LEU A 33 14.82 1.00 2.30
C LEU A 33 15.28 0.74 0.87
N ASP A 34 16.27 -0.16 0.75
CA ASP A 34 16.83 -0.54 -0.53
C ASP A 34 15.78 -1.20 -1.43
N GLU A 35 15.75 -0.78 -2.68
CA GLU A 35 14.96 -1.42 -3.73
C GLU A 35 15.61 -2.74 -4.14
N ILE A 36 14.79 -3.71 -4.55
CA ILE A 36 15.29 -4.94 -5.17
C ILE A 36 15.47 -4.74 -6.69
N ALA A 37 16.23 -5.63 -7.32
CA ALA A 37 16.34 -5.65 -8.78
C ALA A 37 14.98 -5.93 -9.43
N ALA A 38 14.74 -5.34 -10.60
CA ALA A 38 13.55 -5.63 -11.38
C ALA A 38 13.67 -7.01 -12.03
N GLY A 39 12.57 -7.76 -12.08
CA GLY A 39 12.49 -8.97 -12.91
C GLY A 39 12.47 -8.60 -14.40
N ALA A 40 13.22 -9.33 -15.22
CA ALA A 40 13.26 -9.11 -16.67
C ALA A 40 11.95 -9.56 -17.35
N THR A 41 11.24 -10.52 -16.75
CA THR A 41 9.95 -11.03 -17.22
C THR A 41 8.84 -10.82 -16.18
N ALA A 42 7.59 -11.09 -16.57
CA ALA A 42 6.46 -11.05 -15.65
C ALA A 42 6.56 -12.15 -14.59
N GLU A 43 7.01 -13.34 -15.01
CA GLU A 43 7.22 -14.51 -14.16
C GLU A 43 8.32 -14.25 -13.13
N GLU A 44 9.44 -13.68 -13.54
CA GLU A 44 10.52 -13.31 -12.62
C GLU A 44 10.07 -12.25 -11.62
N ALA A 45 9.34 -11.23 -12.08
CA ALA A 45 8.83 -10.18 -11.21
C ALA A 45 7.81 -10.70 -10.19
N LEU A 46 6.93 -11.60 -10.61
CA LEU A 46 6.00 -12.28 -9.72
C LEU A 46 6.77 -13.15 -8.71
N GLY A 47 7.75 -13.94 -9.16
CA GLY A 47 8.56 -14.77 -8.28
C GLY A 47 9.33 -13.97 -7.23
N LEU A 48 9.92 -12.82 -7.62
CA LEU A 48 10.55 -11.88 -6.68
C LEU A 48 9.54 -11.34 -5.68
N LEU A 49 8.36 -10.93 -6.15
CA LEU A 49 7.31 -10.41 -5.28
C LEU A 49 6.83 -11.47 -4.28
N GLU A 50 6.55 -12.69 -4.74
CA GLU A 50 6.16 -13.82 -3.90
C GLU A 50 7.22 -14.13 -2.84
N PHE A 51 8.48 -14.26 -3.27
CA PHE A 51 9.60 -14.54 -2.38
C PHE A 51 9.71 -13.49 -1.27
N HIS A 52 9.69 -12.20 -1.63
CA HIS A 52 9.82 -11.13 -0.65
C HIS A 52 8.59 -10.98 0.25
N MET A 53 7.39 -11.28 -0.24
CA MET A 53 6.17 -11.29 0.57
C MET A 53 6.15 -12.44 1.58
N GLY A 54 7.02 -13.45 1.42
CA GLY A 54 7.21 -14.55 2.36
C GLY A 54 6.65 -15.90 1.90
N PHE A 55 6.31 -16.04 0.61
CA PHE A 55 5.85 -17.32 0.05
C PHE A 55 7.05 -18.27 -0.12
N ALA A 56 7.37 -19.02 0.93
CA ALA A 56 8.56 -19.86 1.00
C ALA A 56 8.39 -21.23 0.29
N VAL A 57 7.16 -21.72 0.16
CA VAL A 57 6.85 -23.02 -0.45
C VAL A 57 5.70 -22.92 -1.46
N ALA A 58 5.60 -23.88 -2.36
CA ALA A 58 4.69 -23.83 -3.51
C ALA A 58 3.19 -23.94 -3.14
N ASP A 59 2.87 -24.62 -2.05
CA ASP A 59 1.51 -24.87 -1.56
C ASP A 59 0.96 -23.73 -0.68
N MET A 60 1.78 -22.75 -0.30
CA MET A 60 1.30 -21.55 0.36
C MET A 60 0.41 -20.75 -0.58
N VAL A 61 -0.86 -20.57 -0.17
CA VAL A 61 -1.86 -19.79 -0.92
C VAL A 61 -2.06 -18.39 -0.35
N GLU A 62 -1.77 -18.19 0.94
CA GLU A 62 -1.88 -16.90 1.61
C GLU A 62 -0.90 -16.75 2.77
N ILE A 63 -0.69 -15.50 3.19
CA ILE A 63 0.09 -15.12 4.37
C ILE A 63 -0.76 -14.16 5.20
N GLU A 64 -0.84 -14.41 6.50
CA GLU A 64 -1.46 -13.50 7.45
C GLU A 64 -0.45 -12.46 7.97
N LYS A 65 -0.86 -11.21 8.07
CA LYS A 65 -0.08 -10.11 8.63
C LYS A 65 -0.91 -9.35 9.66
N GLN A 66 -0.32 -9.10 10.83
CA GLN A 66 -0.94 -8.26 11.85
C GLN A 66 -0.66 -6.78 11.55
N THR A 67 -1.69 -5.95 11.66
CA THR A 67 -1.61 -4.50 11.42
C THR A 67 -2.35 -3.73 12.51
N HIS A 68 -2.23 -2.40 12.49
CA HIS A 68 -2.95 -1.51 13.40
C HIS A 68 -4.48 -1.56 13.26
N ILE A 69 -5.03 -2.16 12.19
CA ILE A 69 -6.47 -2.34 11.98
C ILE A 69 -6.89 -3.83 12.03
N GLY A 70 -6.08 -4.63 12.74
CA GLY A 70 -6.25 -6.07 12.90
C GLY A 70 -5.52 -6.89 11.84
N SER A 71 -5.89 -8.16 11.74
CA SER A 71 -5.33 -9.07 10.75
C SER A 71 -5.73 -8.69 9.32
N MET A 72 -4.80 -8.89 8.39
CA MET A 72 -5.04 -8.88 6.95
C MET A 72 -4.30 -10.04 6.27
N ARG A 73 -4.73 -10.37 5.06
CA ARG A 73 -4.20 -11.49 4.27
C ARG A 73 -3.51 -11.00 3.00
N ILE A 74 -2.39 -11.61 2.66
CA ILE A 74 -1.75 -11.50 1.36
C ILE A 74 -2.08 -12.78 0.62
N VAL A 75 -2.90 -12.69 -0.43
CA VAL A 75 -3.32 -13.87 -1.21
C VAL A 75 -2.43 -13.99 -2.44
N ARG A 76 -1.79 -15.15 -2.63
CA ARG A 76 -0.77 -15.39 -3.67
C ARG A 76 -1.29 -15.09 -5.07
N SER A 77 -2.50 -15.58 -5.38
CA SER A 77 -3.13 -15.40 -6.71
C SER A 77 -3.37 -13.94 -7.07
N ASN A 78 -3.43 -13.04 -6.08
CA ASN A 78 -3.65 -11.61 -6.32
C ASN A 78 -2.35 -10.86 -6.63
N LEU A 79 -1.18 -11.44 -6.34
CA LEU A 79 0.12 -10.75 -6.54
C LEU A 79 0.43 -10.50 -8.02
N ALA A 80 -0.07 -11.35 -8.93
CA ALA A 80 0.08 -11.15 -10.37
C ALA A 80 -0.47 -9.78 -10.83
N HIS A 81 -1.57 -9.31 -10.22
CA HIS A 81 -2.16 -8.01 -10.54
C HIS A 81 -1.23 -6.83 -10.20
N ILE A 82 -0.39 -6.97 -9.16
CA ILE A 82 0.53 -5.92 -8.75
C ILE A 82 1.62 -5.72 -9.80
N VAL A 83 2.11 -6.81 -10.39
CA VAL A 83 3.21 -6.77 -11.36
C VAL A 83 2.76 -6.68 -12.81
N GLU A 84 1.46 -6.74 -13.10
CA GLU A 84 0.88 -6.76 -14.46
C GLU A 84 1.43 -5.63 -15.35
N LYS A 85 1.47 -4.40 -14.83
CA LYS A 85 2.03 -3.24 -15.56
C LYS A 85 3.55 -3.19 -15.41
N ARG A 86 4.27 -3.98 -16.21
CA ARG A 86 5.74 -4.15 -16.13
C ARG A 86 6.55 -2.84 -16.16
N VAL A 87 6.09 -1.82 -16.88
CA VAL A 87 6.78 -0.51 -16.92
C VAL A 87 6.87 0.19 -15.56
N ASP A 88 5.99 -0.17 -14.62
CA ASP A 88 6.01 0.37 -13.26
C ASP A 88 7.02 -0.39 -12.36
N ALA A 89 7.44 -1.61 -12.74
CA ALA A 89 8.38 -2.46 -12.01
C ALA A 89 8.13 -2.48 -10.49
N ARG A 90 6.87 -2.67 -10.08
CA ARG A 90 6.42 -2.47 -8.69
C ARG A 90 7.12 -3.39 -7.72
N GLU A 91 7.48 -4.61 -8.12
CA GLU A 91 8.18 -5.58 -7.30
C GLU A 91 9.44 -5.02 -6.64
N ARG A 92 10.13 -4.07 -7.29
CA ARG A 92 11.31 -3.37 -6.76
C ARG A 92 11.09 -2.75 -5.39
N TYR A 93 9.85 -2.33 -5.13
CA TYR A 93 9.44 -1.58 -3.96
C TYR A 93 8.76 -2.43 -2.87
N VAL A 94 8.81 -3.76 -3.00
CA VAL A 94 8.16 -4.70 -2.07
C VAL A 94 8.56 -4.47 -0.60
N ARG A 95 9.81 -4.08 -0.34
CA ARG A 95 10.29 -3.82 1.03
C ARG A 95 9.61 -2.60 1.65
N LEU A 96 9.35 -1.54 0.88
CA LEU A 96 8.57 -0.40 1.34
C LEU A 96 7.11 -0.81 1.59
N ALA A 97 6.53 -1.65 0.72
CA ALA A 97 5.16 -2.11 0.89
C ALA A 97 4.99 -2.92 2.19
N LEU A 98 5.91 -3.84 2.48
CA LEU A 98 5.91 -4.62 3.72
C LEU A 98 6.10 -3.72 4.96
N ASP A 99 7.07 -2.81 4.93
CA ASP A 99 7.27 -1.86 6.03
C ASP A 99 6.05 -0.94 6.22
N THR A 100 5.36 -0.55 5.15
CA THR A 100 4.14 0.27 5.22
C THR A 100 2.97 -0.47 5.85
N LEU A 101 2.84 -1.79 5.64
CA LEU A 101 1.81 -2.60 6.27
C LEU A 101 2.03 -2.74 7.78
N GLU A 102 3.29 -2.89 8.20
CA GLU A 102 3.66 -3.09 9.61
C GLU A 102 3.78 -1.77 10.37
N ASN A 103 4.37 -0.75 9.74
CA ASN A 103 4.73 0.54 10.34
C ASN A 103 4.20 1.76 9.53
N PRO A 104 2.88 1.83 9.24
CA PRO A 104 2.32 2.93 8.47
C PRO A 104 2.54 4.27 9.16
N PHE A 105 2.60 5.35 8.37
CA PHE A 105 2.47 6.71 8.85
C PHE A 105 1.00 7.00 9.20
N GLU A 106 0.09 6.66 8.30
CA GLU A 106 -1.35 6.80 8.48
C GLU A 106 -2.08 5.62 7.84
N ILE A 107 -3.26 5.28 8.37
CA ILE A 107 -4.22 4.38 7.73
C ILE A 107 -5.56 5.10 7.58
N TRP A 108 -6.07 5.14 6.36
CA TRP A 108 -7.37 5.74 6.04
C TRP A 108 -8.33 4.68 5.52
N GLU A 109 -9.57 4.71 5.99
CA GLU A 109 -10.68 4.03 5.34
C GLU A 109 -11.38 4.99 4.39
N THR A 110 -11.38 4.65 3.10
CA THR A 110 -11.99 5.46 2.04
C THR A 110 -13.14 4.70 1.42
N GLU A 111 -14.33 5.28 1.43
CA GLU A 111 -15.52 4.74 0.76
C GLU A 111 -15.47 5.01 -0.76
N TYR A 112 -15.92 4.03 -1.54
CA TYR A 112 -15.93 4.08 -3.00
C TYR A 112 -17.35 3.92 -3.55
N ASP A 113 -17.53 4.34 -4.81
CA ASP A 113 -18.81 4.30 -5.55
C ASP A 113 -19.35 2.89 -5.83
N ASP A 114 -18.55 1.84 -5.58
CA ASP A 114 -18.99 0.45 -5.59
C ASP A 114 -19.57 -0.02 -4.24
N GLY A 115 -19.76 0.90 -3.29
CA GLY A 115 -20.30 0.63 -1.96
C GLY A 115 -19.29 -0.06 -1.03
N MET A 116 -18.03 -0.19 -1.44
CA MET A 116 -16.99 -0.87 -0.67
C MET A 116 -15.96 0.12 -0.12
N SER A 117 -15.61 -0.02 1.15
CA SER A 117 -14.49 0.71 1.76
C SER A 117 -13.16 0.06 1.40
N ARG A 118 -12.13 0.86 1.10
CA ARG A 118 -10.75 0.38 0.94
C ARG A 118 -9.86 1.04 1.98
N TYR A 119 -8.86 0.31 2.47
CA TYR A 119 -7.93 0.81 3.45
C TYR A 119 -6.64 1.25 2.76
N MET A 120 -6.30 2.53 2.93
CA MET A 120 -5.10 3.18 2.38
C MET A 120 -4.05 3.26 3.47
N PHE A 121 -3.07 2.38 3.42
CA PHE A 121 -1.88 2.45 4.27
C PHE A 121 -0.86 3.36 3.59
N ILE A 122 -0.42 4.39 4.30
CA ILE A 122 0.50 5.39 3.77
C ILE A 122 1.85 5.21 4.49
N GLY A 123 2.91 4.97 3.72
CA GLY A 123 4.28 4.90 4.20
C GLY A 123 5.08 6.12 3.77
N THR A 124 5.75 6.77 4.73
CA THR A 124 6.60 7.93 4.49
C THR A 124 8.05 7.64 4.84
N TYR A 125 8.97 7.98 3.94
CA TYR A 125 10.37 7.56 3.97
C TYR A 125 11.33 8.70 3.66
N LYS A 126 12.56 8.61 4.19
CA LYS A 126 13.70 9.53 3.94
C LYS A 126 14.35 9.33 2.55
N GLN A 127 13.53 9.02 1.55
CA GLN A 127 13.92 8.87 0.14
C GLN A 127 12.84 9.50 -0.74
N ARG A 128 13.06 9.60 -2.06
CA ARG A 128 12.05 10.18 -2.98
C ARG A 128 10.76 9.37 -2.98
N GLN A 129 10.90 8.05 -3.09
CA GLN A 129 9.79 7.13 -3.23
C GLN A 129 9.13 6.88 -1.88
N GLN A 130 7.87 7.28 -1.79
CA GLN A 130 6.95 6.95 -0.72
C GLN A 130 6.08 5.78 -1.15
N MET A 131 5.27 5.25 -0.23
CA MET A 131 4.48 4.06 -0.50
C MET A 131 3.01 4.26 -0.15
N LEU A 132 2.15 3.78 -1.03
CA LEU A 132 0.73 3.57 -0.76
C LEU A 132 0.46 2.08 -0.90
N VAL A 133 -0.06 1.45 0.16
CA VAL A 133 -0.58 0.09 0.10
C VAL A 133 -2.10 0.13 0.22
N VAL A 134 -2.79 -0.51 -0.72
CA VAL A 134 -4.25 -0.59 -0.78
C VAL A 134 -4.68 -1.98 -0.34
N VAL A 135 -5.45 -2.03 0.73
CA VAL A 135 -6.04 -3.26 1.26
C VAL A 135 -7.54 -3.20 0.99
N ALA A 136 -8.04 -4.17 0.22
CA ALA A 136 -9.46 -4.30 -0.05
C ALA A 136 -10.16 -4.99 1.12
N PRO A 137 -11.45 -4.71 1.39
CA PRO A 137 -12.14 -5.23 2.57
C PRO A 137 -12.59 -6.69 2.37
N TRP A 138 -12.48 -7.21 1.15
CA TRP A 138 -12.94 -8.53 0.77
C TRP A 138 -12.26 -9.60 1.61
N GLU A 139 -13.07 -10.58 2.04
CA GLU A 139 -12.60 -11.77 2.73
C GLU A 139 -11.61 -11.47 3.88
N GLY A 140 -11.94 -10.52 4.76
CA GLY A 140 -11.12 -10.27 5.95
C GLY A 140 -9.85 -9.45 5.69
N LYS A 141 -9.94 -8.42 4.84
CA LYS A 141 -8.87 -7.46 4.49
C LYS A 141 -7.72 -8.11 3.70
N VAL A 142 -7.73 -7.93 2.38
CA VAL A 142 -6.74 -8.53 1.47
C VAL A 142 -5.86 -7.46 0.84
N LEU A 143 -4.53 -7.67 0.83
CA LEU A 143 -3.61 -6.85 0.05
C LEU A 143 -4.04 -6.89 -1.42
N TRP A 144 -4.48 -5.74 -1.93
CA TRP A 144 -4.96 -5.61 -3.29
C TRP A 144 -3.86 -5.07 -4.21
N ASN A 145 -3.18 -4.01 -3.77
CA ASN A 145 -2.15 -3.38 -4.58
C ASN A 145 -1.22 -2.54 -3.71
N PHE A 146 -0.05 -2.18 -4.23
CA PHE A 146 0.76 -1.11 -3.68
C PHE A 146 1.39 -0.29 -4.81
N MET A 147 1.66 0.98 -4.54
CA MET A 147 2.19 1.93 -5.51
C MET A 147 3.25 2.79 -4.85
N HIS A 148 4.42 2.84 -5.46
CA HIS A 148 5.42 3.84 -5.11
C HIS A 148 5.02 5.18 -5.73
N THR A 149 5.27 6.28 -5.02
CA THR A 149 4.95 7.63 -5.51
C THR A 149 5.73 8.69 -4.75
N GLU A 150 5.73 9.93 -5.25
CA GLU A 150 6.19 11.08 -4.45
C GLU A 150 5.18 11.48 -3.36
N ALA A 151 5.71 12.13 -2.32
CA ALA A 151 4.98 12.63 -1.16
C ALA A 151 3.69 13.40 -1.50
N LYS A 152 3.74 14.31 -2.49
CA LYS A 152 2.59 15.13 -2.89
C LYS A 152 1.37 14.29 -3.28
N SER A 153 1.60 13.19 -3.98
CA SER A 153 0.53 12.34 -4.51
C SER A 153 -0.17 11.54 -3.42
N LEU A 154 0.45 11.34 -2.25
CA LEU A 154 -0.17 10.62 -1.14
C LEU A 154 -1.30 11.42 -0.48
N ASN A 155 -1.22 12.75 -0.48
CA ASN A 155 -2.28 13.58 0.12
C ASN A 155 -3.66 13.33 -0.51
N LYS A 156 -3.72 12.92 -1.78
CA LYS A 156 -5.00 12.59 -2.43
C LYS A 156 -5.64 11.31 -1.86
N HIS A 157 -4.91 10.48 -1.13
CA HIS A 157 -5.42 9.26 -0.50
C HIS A 157 -5.79 9.45 0.98
N ARG A 158 -5.49 10.64 1.55
CA ARG A 158 -5.82 10.99 2.93
C ARG A 158 -7.22 11.57 3.01
N ARG A 159 -8.21 10.71 2.78
CA ARG A 159 -9.63 11.06 2.78
C ARG A 159 -10.49 9.92 3.33
N GLY A 160 -11.62 10.26 3.95
CA GLY A 160 -12.52 9.33 4.62
C GLY A 160 -12.29 9.33 6.12
N ILE A 161 -12.24 8.14 6.73
CA ILE A 161 -12.06 7.96 8.17
C ILE A 161 -10.58 7.68 8.44
N LEU A 162 -9.94 8.51 9.27
CA LEU A 162 -8.59 8.23 9.76
C LEU A 162 -8.66 7.15 10.84
N LEU A 163 -8.11 5.97 10.56
CA LEU A 163 -8.11 4.83 11.47
C LEU A 163 -6.87 4.80 12.36
N TYR A 164 -5.74 5.31 11.87
CA TYR A 164 -4.47 5.33 12.58
C TYR A 164 -3.58 6.46 12.08
N SER A 165 -2.83 7.09 12.99
CA SER A 165 -1.73 8.01 12.70
C SER A 165 -0.64 7.80 13.74
N ARG A 166 0.62 7.78 13.29
CA ARG A 166 1.79 7.79 14.18
C ARG A 166 2.07 9.19 14.74
#